data_AF-W4N8L1-F1
#
_entry.id   AF-W4N8L1-F1
#
_cell.length_a   1.000
_cell.length_b   1.000
_cell.length_c   1.000
_cell.angle_alpha   90.00
_cell.angle_beta   90.00
_cell.angle_gamma   90.00
#
_symmetry.space_group_name_H-M   'P 1'
#
loop_
_entity.id
_entity.type
_entity.pdbx_description
1 polymer ?
#
loop_
_entity_poly.entity_id
_entity_poly.type
_entity_poly.pdbx_seq_one_letter_code
_entity_poly.pdbx_strand_id
1 'polypeptide(L)'
;MAMKIDGRVVSARIKEDLAQRVSALKSKGVEPGLGTILVGSDPGSVKYVAGKHADCAEIGVNSIKRELPEDATFEQIAAAVKELNADPACTGYIVQLPLPKGIDENAVIDLIDPKKDADGMHPYNLGELVLHPRGEIVTPLPCTPRGVIELLGAYDVDLNGKEVCVLGRGITIGRTIGLMLTRKEVNATVTLCHTGTRDVRDHMRRADVIVAAMGSAAFVKPNDIKEGAVLVDVGVSRVFDEEAGRYRVRGDIDKACYEKASAYTPNPGGSGTDDPGHVAGKRGRDGRAPPLSRRTDYFGRVARKSRSFLCMVSCRLKLCVCCTRTI
;
A
#
# COMPACT_ATOMS: atom_id res chain seq x y z
N MET A 1 -19.67 -14.53 -12.54
CA MET A 1 -18.59 -13.60 -12.93
C MET A 1 -18.07 -12.98 -11.65
N ALA A 2 -16.75 -12.95 -11.43
CA ALA A 2 -16.17 -12.45 -10.19
C ALA A 2 -16.44 -10.94 -9.99
N MET A 3 -16.67 -10.54 -8.75
CA MET A 3 -16.84 -9.14 -8.39
C MET A 3 -15.51 -8.37 -8.50
N LYS A 4 -15.49 -7.30 -9.28
CA LYS A 4 -14.33 -6.42 -9.38
C LYS A 4 -14.33 -5.42 -8.21
N ILE A 5 -13.33 -5.52 -7.36
CA ILE A 5 -13.10 -4.61 -6.22
C ILE A 5 -12.35 -3.38 -6.76
N ASP A 6 -13.08 -2.35 -7.17
CA ASP A 6 -12.52 -1.11 -7.71
C ASP A 6 -12.15 -0.12 -6.61
N GLY A 7 -10.84 0.02 -6.37
CA GLY A 7 -10.31 0.97 -5.40
C GLY A 7 -10.53 2.44 -5.75
N ARG A 8 -10.82 2.80 -7.01
CA ARG A 8 -11.10 4.20 -7.40
C ARG A 8 -12.42 4.67 -6.83
N VAL A 9 -13.44 3.81 -6.89
CA VAL A 9 -14.77 4.08 -6.35
C VAL A 9 -14.68 4.33 -4.85
N VAL A 10 -13.99 3.44 -4.13
CA VAL A 10 -13.78 3.58 -2.69
C VAL A 10 -12.93 4.81 -2.37
N SER A 11 -11.91 5.13 -3.19
CA SER A 11 -11.09 6.34 -3.02
C SER A 11 -11.91 7.60 -3.10
N ALA A 12 -12.77 7.73 -4.11
CA ALA A 12 -13.60 8.91 -4.31
C ALA A 12 -14.53 9.12 -3.11
N ARG A 13 -15.20 8.06 -2.65
CA ARG A 13 -16.06 8.10 -1.47
C ARG A 13 -15.30 8.52 -0.21
N ILE A 14 -14.09 7.98 -0.01
CA ILE A 14 -13.26 8.34 1.16
C ILE A 14 -12.81 9.81 1.09
N LYS A 15 -12.46 10.31 -0.09
CA LYS A 15 -12.10 11.73 -0.25
C LYS A 15 -13.26 12.66 0.04
N GLU A 16 -14.46 12.32 -0.40
CA GLU A 16 -15.67 13.09 -0.11
C GLU A 16 -15.94 13.17 1.40
N ASP A 17 -15.89 12.04 2.12
CA ASP A 17 -15.99 12.01 3.59
C ASP A 17 -14.90 12.88 4.25
N LEU A 18 -13.65 12.74 3.79
CA LEU A 18 -12.53 13.49 4.34
C LEU A 18 -12.68 15.00 4.10
N ALA A 19 -13.14 15.43 2.93
CA ALA A 19 -13.34 16.84 2.62
C ALA A 19 -14.37 17.49 3.57
N GLN A 20 -15.48 16.79 3.85
CA GLN A 20 -16.48 17.26 4.81
C GLN A 20 -15.89 17.40 6.23
N ARG A 21 -15.10 16.42 6.66
CA ARG A 21 -14.48 16.42 7.99
C ARG A 21 -13.39 17.48 8.13
N VAL A 22 -12.57 17.68 7.10
CA VAL A 22 -11.56 18.74 7.07
C VAL A 22 -12.22 20.10 7.11
N SER A 23 -13.32 20.30 6.36
CA SER A 23 -14.12 21.53 6.44
C SER A 23 -14.65 21.79 7.86
N ALA A 24 -15.19 20.76 8.51
CA ALA A 24 -15.67 20.87 9.89
C ALA A 24 -14.54 21.22 10.88
N LEU A 25 -13.33 20.67 10.71
CA LEU A 25 -12.17 21.05 11.54
C LEU A 25 -11.74 22.49 11.30
N LYS A 26 -11.70 22.93 10.03
CA LYS A 26 -11.37 24.31 9.67
C LYS A 26 -12.35 25.31 10.28
N SER A 27 -13.65 25.00 10.33
CA SER A 27 -14.64 25.84 11.02
C SER A 27 -14.40 25.99 12.52
N LYS A 28 -13.64 25.05 13.13
CA LYS A 28 -13.22 25.09 14.54
C LYS A 28 -11.82 25.69 14.73
N GLY A 29 -11.23 26.27 13.68
CA GLY A 29 -9.87 26.82 13.72
C GLY A 29 -8.76 25.76 13.72
N VAL A 30 -9.07 24.49 13.43
CA VAL A 30 -8.09 23.42 13.31
C VAL A 30 -7.81 23.18 11.83
N GLU A 31 -6.58 23.44 11.39
CA GLU A 31 -6.14 23.17 10.02
C GLU A 31 -5.20 21.96 9.97
N PRO A 32 -5.65 20.82 9.43
CA PRO A 32 -4.77 19.67 9.24
C PRO A 32 -3.75 19.96 8.14
N GLY A 33 -2.52 19.48 8.35
CA GLY A 33 -1.47 19.53 7.33
C GLY A 33 -0.76 18.21 7.14
N LEU A 34 -0.54 17.85 5.87
CA LEU A 34 0.20 16.67 5.45
C LEU A 34 1.52 17.09 4.80
N GLY A 35 2.63 16.65 5.40
CA GLY A 35 3.97 16.83 4.86
C GLY A 35 4.45 15.67 3.98
N THR A 36 5.36 15.95 3.07
CA THR A 36 6.14 14.92 2.35
C THR A 36 7.61 15.32 2.26
N ILE A 37 8.51 14.37 2.53
CA ILE A 37 9.94 14.49 2.24
C ILE A 37 10.24 13.61 1.02
N LEU A 38 10.66 14.23 -0.08
CA LEU A 38 11.11 13.55 -1.30
C LEU A 38 12.61 13.79 -1.46
N VAL A 39 13.38 12.72 -1.67
CA VAL A 39 14.82 12.79 -1.92
C VAL A 39 15.11 12.27 -3.31
N GLY A 40 15.76 13.11 -4.13
CA GLY A 40 16.06 12.81 -5.53
C GLY A 40 14.86 12.95 -6.46
N SER A 41 15.01 12.41 -7.67
CA SER A 41 14.10 12.69 -8.81
C SER A 41 13.49 11.43 -9.44
N ASP A 42 13.46 10.31 -8.72
CA ASP A 42 12.88 9.07 -9.24
C ASP A 42 11.45 9.31 -9.78
N PRO A 43 11.18 9.05 -11.07
CA PRO A 43 9.90 9.41 -11.69
C PRO A 43 8.67 8.79 -11.02
N GLY A 44 8.83 7.60 -10.41
CA GLY A 44 7.77 6.95 -9.66
C GLY A 44 7.47 7.66 -8.36
N SER A 45 8.51 8.06 -7.62
CA SER A 45 8.38 8.82 -6.37
C SER A 45 7.81 10.23 -6.62
N VAL A 46 8.28 10.93 -7.66
CA VAL A 46 7.77 12.25 -8.04
C VAL A 46 6.28 12.20 -8.37
N LYS A 47 5.87 11.27 -9.25
CA LYS A 47 4.45 11.12 -9.61
C LYS A 47 3.59 10.79 -8.38
N TYR A 48 4.11 9.98 -7.47
CA TYR A 48 3.40 9.57 -6.27
C TYR A 48 3.22 10.71 -5.27
N VAL A 49 4.26 11.51 -5.03
CA VAL A 49 4.20 12.71 -4.20
C VAL A 49 3.26 13.74 -4.82
N ALA A 50 3.32 13.95 -6.14
CA ALA A 50 2.39 14.82 -6.85
C ALA A 50 0.93 14.39 -6.66
N GLY A 51 0.64 13.08 -6.71
CA GLY A 51 -0.69 12.53 -6.42
C GLY A 51 -1.19 12.88 -5.01
N LYS A 52 -0.34 12.72 -3.98
CA LYS A 52 -0.69 13.09 -2.60
C LYS A 52 -1.03 14.57 -2.46
N HIS A 53 -0.30 15.45 -3.15
CA HIS A 53 -0.57 16.89 -3.10
C HIS A 53 -1.86 17.26 -3.82
N ALA A 54 -2.16 16.62 -4.95
CA ALA A 54 -3.44 16.78 -5.62
C ALA A 54 -4.59 16.30 -4.71
N ASP A 55 -4.42 15.16 -4.06
CA ASP A 55 -5.40 14.62 -3.10
C ASP A 55 -5.60 15.58 -1.92
N CYS A 56 -4.53 16.15 -1.34
CA CYS A 56 -4.62 17.17 -0.29
C CYS A 56 -5.39 18.42 -0.73
N ALA A 57 -5.11 18.90 -1.94
CA ALA A 57 -5.81 20.07 -2.49
C ALA A 57 -7.30 19.79 -2.69
N GLU A 58 -7.65 18.58 -3.16
CA GLU A 58 -9.03 18.14 -3.36
C GLU A 58 -9.82 18.09 -2.05
N ILE A 59 -9.21 17.61 -0.96
CA ILE A 59 -9.88 17.49 0.35
C ILE A 59 -9.69 18.72 1.26
N GLY A 60 -8.95 19.74 0.80
CA GLY A 60 -8.71 20.97 1.54
C GLY A 60 -7.69 20.87 2.68
N VAL A 61 -6.77 19.90 2.67
CA VAL A 61 -5.69 19.74 3.66
C VAL A 61 -4.47 20.58 3.28
N ASN A 62 -3.83 21.25 4.25
CA ASN A 62 -2.60 21.99 4.01
C ASN A 62 -1.48 21.02 3.57
N SER A 63 -0.78 21.35 2.49
CA SER A 63 0.19 20.46 1.86
C SER A 63 1.59 21.03 1.99
N ILE A 64 2.45 20.38 2.79
CA ILE A 64 3.81 20.84 3.08
C ILE A 64 4.82 19.99 2.30
N LYS A 65 5.68 20.64 1.50
CA LYS A 65 6.66 19.94 0.66
C LYS A 65 8.08 20.17 1.18
N ARG A 66 8.87 19.09 1.22
CA ARG A 66 10.31 19.11 1.40
C ARG A 66 10.92 18.25 0.30
N GLU A 67 11.61 18.90 -0.62
CA GLU A 67 12.28 18.24 -1.75
C GLU A 67 13.79 18.44 -1.56
N LEU A 68 14.52 17.33 -1.51
CA LEU A 68 15.96 17.28 -1.33
C LEU A 68 16.60 16.67 -2.59
N PRO A 69 17.82 17.08 -2.95
CA PRO A 69 18.51 16.54 -4.12
C PRO A 69 18.89 15.05 -3.92
N GLU A 70 19.24 14.35 -5.00
CA GLU A 70 19.55 12.91 -4.96
C GLU A 70 20.83 12.60 -4.18
N ASP A 71 21.75 13.56 -4.08
CA ASP A 71 23.00 13.50 -3.33
C ASP A 71 22.86 13.99 -1.87
N ALA A 72 21.63 14.22 -1.39
CA ALA A 72 21.39 14.68 -0.03
C ALA A 72 21.96 13.71 1.01
N THR A 73 22.68 14.25 1.99
CA THR A 73 23.26 13.44 3.09
C THR A 73 22.19 13.02 4.09
N PHE A 74 22.52 12.03 4.93
CA PHE A 74 21.66 11.63 6.03
C PHE A 74 21.31 12.81 6.94
N GLU A 75 22.27 13.69 7.24
CA GLU A 75 22.09 14.85 8.12
C GLU A 75 21.11 15.85 7.53
N GLN A 76 21.14 16.07 6.20
CA GLN A 76 20.18 16.95 5.51
C GLN A 76 18.76 16.38 5.55
N ILE A 77 18.62 15.06 5.35
CA ILE A 77 17.33 14.38 5.48
C ILE A 77 16.83 14.44 6.93
N ALA A 78 17.70 14.17 7.90
CA ALA A 78 17.39 14.26 9.32
C ALA A 78 16.99 15.67 9.75
N ALA A 79 17.59 16.71 9.17
CA ALA A 79 17.19 18.10 9.39
C ALA A 79 15.75 18.35 8.88
N ALA A 80 15.42 17.91 7.67
CA ALA A 80 14.06 18.03 7.13
C ALA A 80 13.02 17.26 7.98
N VAL A 81 13.38 16.08 8.51
CA VAL A 81 12.54 15.33 9.45
C VAL A 81 12.31 16.11 10.74
N LYS A 82 13.37 16.70 11.32
CA LYS A 82 13.28 17.53 12.53
C LYS A 82 12.43 18.78 12.31
N GLU A 83 12.54 19.43 11.15
CA GLU A 83 11.67 20.55 10.79
C GLU A 83 10.19 20.14 10.80
N LEU A 84 9.82 19.05 10.12
CA LEU A 84 8.42 18.60 10.09
C LEU A 84 7.92 18.09 11.45
N ASN A 85 8.81 17.54 12.29
CA ASN A 85 8.49 17.22 13.68
C ASN A 85 8.13 18.48 14.49
N ALA A 86 8.90 19.55 14.33
CA ALA A 86 8.69 20.80 15.07
C ALA A 86 7.54 21.65 14.50
N ASP A 87 7.20 21.51 13.22
CA ASP A 87 6.21 22.35 12.54
C ASP A 87 4.78 22.07 13.05
N PRO A 88 4.12 23.02 13.73
CA PRO A 88 2.74 22.84 14.21
C PRO A 88 1.71 22.75 13.08
N ALA A 89 2.01 23.27 11.89
CA ALA A 89 1.15 23.12 10.72
C ALA A 89 1.23 21.71 10.12
N CYS A 90 2.25 20.93 10.47
CA CYS A 90 2.42 19.55 10.03
C CYS A 90 1.81 18.58 11.05
N THR A 91 0.58 18.12 10.79
CA THR A 91 -0.10 17.11 11.65
C THR A 91 0.37 15.69 11.38
N GLY A 92 0.89 15.43 10.19
CA GLY A 92 1.58 14.19 9.87
C GLY A 92 2.34 14.30 8.56
N TYR A 93 3.31 13.42 8.34
CA TYR A 93 4.09 13.44 7.11
C TYR A 93 4.64 12.06 6.75
N ILE A 94 5.18 11.98 5.53
CA ILE A 94 5.72 10.76 4.95
C ILE A 94 7.09 11.06 4.36
N VAL A 95 8.08 10.25 4.74
CA VAL A 95 9.35 10.16 4.03
C VAL A 95 9.15 9.25 2.83
N GLN A 96 9.31 9.78 1.62
CA GLN A 96 9.05 9.04 0.40
C GLN A 96 10.19 8.05 0.13
N LEU A 97 9.87 6.77 0.28
CA LEU A 97 10.82 5.69 0.00
C LEU A 97 10.84 5.27 -1.47
N PRO A 98 11.96 4.65 -1.91
CA PRO A 98 13.22 4.46 -1.21
C PRO A 98 14.05 5.73 -1.22
N LEU A 99 14.98 5.79 -0.28
CA LEU A 99 16.01 6.83 -0.24
C LEU A 99 17.17 6.49 -1.19
N PRO A 100 18.04 7.47 -1.50
CA PRO A 100 19.29 7.22 -2.22
C PRO A 100 20.10 6.07 -1.61
N LYS A 101 20.90 5.41 -2.45
CA LYS A 101 21.76 4.30 -2.01
C LYS A 101 22.69 4.75 -0.89
N GLY A 102 22.82 3.91 0.14
CA GLY A 102 23.72 4.16 1.28
C GLY A 102 23.06 4.88 2.45
N ILE A 103 21.83 5.35 2.31
CA ILE A 103 21.06 5.94 3.40
C ILE A 103 20.24 4.85 4.08
N ASP A 104 20.35 4.74 5.40
CA ASP A 104 19.53 3.82 6.18
C ASP A 104 18.11 4.39 6.35
N GLU A 105 17.17 3.82 5.62
CA GLU A 105 15.76 4.17 5.67
C GLU A 105 15.17 4.01 7.07
N ASN A 106 15.59 2.99 7.83
CA ASN A 106 15.06 2.76 9.18
C ASN A 106 15.55 3.85 10.13
N ALA A 107 16.83 4.24 10.03
CA ALA A 107 17.36 5.35 10.84
C ALA A 107 16.62 6.66 10.56
N VAL A 108 16.18 6.91 9.32
CA VAL A 108 15.36 8.08 8.99
C VAL A 108 13.93 7.95 9.54
N ILE A 109 13.32 6.77 9.42
CA ILE A 109 11.97 6.50 9.97
C ILE A 109 11.95 6.65 11.49
N ASP A 110 12.99 6.22 12.20
CA ASP A 110 13.14 6.30 13.65
C ASP A 110 13.24 7.75 14.17
N LEU A 111 13.59 8.69 13.30
CA LEU A 111 13.62 10.12 13.63
C LEU A 111 12.23 10.78 13.54
N ILE A 112 11.25 10.13 12.91
CA ILE A 112 9.91 10.68 12.77
C ILE A 112 9.22 10.68 14.14
N ASP A 113 8.57 11.78 14.53
CA ASP A 113 7.69 11.75 15.71
C ASP A 113 6.59 10.69 15.46
N PRO A 114 6.46 9.64 16.31
CA PRO A 114 5.46 8.59 16.12
C PRO A 114 4.04 9.14 15.96
N LYS A 115 3.73 10.28 16.60
CA LYS A 115 2.45 10.97 16.48
C LYS A 115 2.25 11.61 15.11
N LYS A 116 3.31 11.93 14.37
CA LYS A 116 3.27 12.52 13.03
C LYS A 116 3.55 11.53 11.89
N ASP A 117 3.99 10.32 12.19
CA ASP A 117 4.15 9.25 11.20
C ASP A 117 2.81 8.93 10.50
N ALA A 118 2.61 9.43 9.27
CA ALA A 118 1.36 9.19 8.55
C ALA A 118 1.34 7.84 7.83
N ASP A 119 2.52 7.24 7.64
CA ASP A 119 2.67 5.96 6.93
C ASP A 119 2.48 4.75 7.89
N GLY A 120 2.64 4.97 9.19
CA GLY A 120 2.45 3.95 10.24
C GLY A 120 3.61 2.96 10.33
N MET A 121 4.81 3.39 9.92
CA MET A 121 6.00 2.56 9.80
C MET A 121 6.98 2.74 10.96
N HIS A 122 6.79 3.76 11.80
CA HIS A 122 7.64 3.99 12.96
C HIS A 122 7.61 2.78 13.91
N PRO A 123 8.75 2.28 14.43
CA PRO A 123 8.77 1.08 15.29
C PRO A 123 7.85 1.17 16.52
N TYR A 124 7.76 2.34 17.15
CA TYR A 124 6.77 2.60 18.22
C TYR A 124 5.33 2.31 17.77
N ASN A 125 4.90 2.78 16.61
CA ASN A 125 3.54 2.56 16.10
C ASN A 125 3.28 1.09 15.78
N LEU A 126 4.27 0.40 15.21
CA LEU A 126 4.22 -1.04 14.97
C LEU A 126 4.21 -1.85 16.29
N GLY A 127 4.96 -1.39 17.30
CA GLY A 127 4.94 -1.96 18.65
C GLY A 127 3.58 -1.81 19.32
N GLU A 128 2.95 -0.64 19.22
CA GLU A 128 1.57 -0.42 19.70
C GLU A 128 0.55 -1.31 18.97
N LEU A 129 0.73 -1.52 17.66
CA LEU A 129 -0.11 -2.46 16.88
C LEU A 129 -0.02 -3.89 17.43
N VAL A 130 1.18 -4.35 17.82
CA VAL A 130 1.38 -5.71 18.34
C VAL A 130 0.91 -5.83 19.79
N LEU A 131 1.32 -4.90 20.65
CA LEU A 131 1.13 -5.01 22.10
C LEU A 131 -0.26 -4.55 22.56
N HIS A 132 -0.88 -3.59 21.86
CA HIS A 132 -2.12 -2.93 22.29
C HIS A 132 -2.15 -2.65 23.81
N PRO A 133 -1.11 -2.03 24.39
CA PRO A 133 -0.95 -1.99 25.85
C PRO A 133 -2.08 -1.23 26.56
N ARG A 134 -2.81 -0.38 25.81
CA ARG A 134 -3.92 0.45 26.29
C ARG A 134 -5.29 -0.01 25.76
N GLY A 135 -5.36 -1.17 25.11
CA GLY A 135 -6.58 -1.71 24.51
C GLY A 135 -7.00 -1.03 23.20
N GLU A 136 -6.93 0.30 23.11
CA GLU A 136 -7.26 1.06 21.89
C GLU A 136 -6.00 1.48 21.13
N ILE A 137 -5.92 1.18 19.82
CA ILE A 137 -4.88 1.75 18.95
C ILE A 137 -5.27 3.17 18.58
N VAL A 138 -4.59 4.13 19.17
CA VAL A 138 -4.68 5.55 18.81
C VAL A 138 -3.51 6.00 17.92
N THR A 139 -2.53 5.12 17.71
CA THR A 139 -1.38 5.38 16.84
C THR A 139 -1.70 5.14 15.36
N PRO A 140 -0.93 5.76 14.46
CA PRO A 140 -0.97 5.47 13.03
C PRO A 140 -0.83 3.99 12.71
N LEU A 141 -1.64 3.53 11.77
CA LEU A 141 -1.57 2.17 11.24
C LEU A 141 -0.88 2.16 9.88
N PRO A 142 -0.17 1.07 9.52
CA PRO A 142 0.40 0.88 8.19
C PRO A 142 -0.64 1.15 7.10
N CYS A 143 -0.38 2.15 6.26
CA CYS A 143 -1.43 2.68 5.37
C CYS A 143 -1.92 1.63 4.36
N THR A 144 -1.01 0.82 3.81
CA THR A 144 -1.32 -0.16 2.76
C THR A 144 -2.09 -1.38 3.29
N PRO A 145 -1.69 -2.02 4.40
CA PRO A 145 -2.54 -2.99 5.08
C PRO A 145 -3.94 -2.46 5.42
N ARG A 146 -4.01 -1.24 5.95
CA ARG A 146 -5.28 -0.63 6.35
C ARG A 146 -6.22 -0.42 5.17
N GLY A 147 -5.71 0.14 4.07
CA GLY A 147 -6.55 0.36 2.89
C GLY A 147 -6.96 -0.95 2.21
N VAL A 148 -6.21 -2.05 2.34
CA VAL A 148 -6.69 -3.37 1.89
C VAL A 148 -7.91 -3.81 2.69
N ILE A 149 -7.85 -3.73 4.03
CA ILE A 149 -8.97 -4.10 4.89
C ILE A 149 -10.19 -3.20 4.63
N GLU A 150 -9.97 -1.89 4.51
CA GLU A 150 -11.03 -0.94 4.14
C GLU A 150 -11.65 -1.25 2.79
N LEU A 151 -10.82 -1.57 1.79
CA LEU A 151 -11.27 -1.90 0.46
C LEU A 151 -12.12 -3.17 0.46
N LEU A 152 -11.72 -4.20 1.19
CA LEU A 152 -12.50 -5.43 1.34
C LEU A 152 -13.83 -5.16 2.07
N GLY A 153 -13.80 -4.39 3.16
CA GLY A 153 -15.00 -4.01 3.90
C GLY A 153 -15.98 -3.16 3.09
N ALA A 154 -15.49 -2.27 2.22
CA ALA A 154 -16.33 -1.45 1.35
C ALA A 154 -17.11 -2.26 0.29
N TYR A 155 -16.71 -3.50 0.06
CA TYR A 155 -17.38 -4.47 -0.82
C TYR A 155 -18.01 -5.63 -0.03
N ASP A 156 -18.22 -5.46 1.27
CA ASP A 156 -18.86 -6.43 2.16
C ASP A 156 -18.18 -7.81 2.16
N VAL A 157 -16.86 -7.85 1.95
CA VAL A 157 -16.07 -9.08 2.08
C VAL A 157 -15.83 -9.36 3.56
N ASP A 158 -16.61 -10.31 4.11
CA ASP A 158 -16.44 -10.76 5.50
C ASP A 158 -15.15 -11.58 5.67
N LEU A 159 -14.27 -11.09 6.56
CA LEU A 159 -12.99 -11.71 6.90
C LEU A 159 -13.04 -12.54 8.19
N ASN A 160 -14.15 -12.46 8.94
CA ASN A 160 -14.30 -13.15 10.21
C ASN A 160 -14.20 -14.67 10.04
N GLY A 161 -13.19 -15.27 10.69
CA GLY A 161 -12.92 -16.70 10.62
C GLY A 161 -12.36 -17.19 9.28
N LYS A 162 -12.12 -16.32 8.30
CA LYS A 162 -11.59 -16.71 6.98
C LYS A 162 -10.13 -17.10 7.05
N GLU A 163 -9.74 -18.07 6.21
CA GLU A 163 -8.33 -18.38 5.97
C GLU A 163 -7.73 -17.38 4.97
N VAL A 164 -6.75 -16.60 5.42
CA VAL A 164 -6.04 -15.62 4.59
C VAL A 164 -4.60 -16.06 4.36
N CYS A 165 -4.23 -16.26 3.09
CA CYS A 165 -2.84 -16.47 2.69
C CYS A 165 -2.24 -15.13 2.25
N VAL A 166 -1.24 -14.64 2.98
CA VAL A 166 -0.50 -13.44 2.62
C VAL A 166 0.81 -13.86 1.97
N LEU A 167 1.02 -13.46 0.73
CA LEU A 167 2.24 -13.75 -0.01
C LEU A 167 3.19 -12.55 0.06
N GLY A 168 4.34 -12.75 0.71
CA GLY A 168 5.35 -11.72 0.91
C GLY A 168 5.50 -11.34 2.38
N ARG A 169 6.70 -10.90 2.75
CA ARG A 169 7.06 -10.50 4.12
C ARG A 169 7.71 -9.12 4.21
N GLY A 170 7.46 -8.27 3.21
CA GLY A 170 7.92 -6.89 3.26
C GLY A 170 7.27 -6.15 4.43
N ILE A 171 7.98 -5.20 5.02
CA ILE A 171 7.47 -4.39 6.14
C ILE A 171 6.26 -3.54 5.73
N THR A 172 6.20 -3.12 4.48
CA THR A 172 5.15 -2.22 3.97
C THR A 172 3.79 -2.89 3.82
N ILE A 173 3.74 -4.23 3.68
CA ILE A 173 2.48 -4.98 3.54
C ILE A 173 2.58 -6.32 4.26
N GLY A 174 3.39 -7.25 3.75
CA GLY A 174 3.33 -8.66 4.15
C GLY A 174 3.37 -8.90 5.66
N ARG A 175 4.36 -8.34 6.37
CA ARG A 175 4.45 -8.50 7.84
C ARG A 175 3.33 -7.77 8.58
N THR A 176 3.01 -6.56 8.16
CA THR A 176 2.10 -5.65 8.86
C THR A 176 0.64 -5.99 8.65
N ILE A 177 0.25 -6.48 7.47
CA ILE A 177 -1.12 -6.89 7.19
C ILE A 177 -1.52 -8.14 7.96
N GLY A 178 -0.60 -9.08 8.18
CA GLY A 178 -0.87 -10.22 9.04
C GLY A 178 -1.30 -9.81 10.44
N LEU A 179 -0.56 -8.85 11.04
CA LEU A 179 -0.89 -8.30 12.35
C LEU A 179 -2.25 -7.58 12.38
N MET A 180 -2.64 -6.92 11.28
CA MET A 180 -3.92 -6.21 11.22
C MET A 180 -5.11 -7.14 11.00
N LEU A 181 -4.94 -8.18 10.18
CA LEU A 181 -5.98 -9.16 9.86
C LEU A 181 -6.31 -10.08 11.05
N THR A 182 -5.36 -10.34 11.95
CA THR A 182 -5.56 -11.17 13.14
C THR A 182 -6.11 -10.40 14.36
N ARG A 183 -6.35 -9.10 14.23
CA ARG A 183 -6.97 -8.31 15.31
C ARG A 183 -8.41 -8.75 15.54
N LYS A 184 -8.92 -8.56 16.77
CA LYS A 184 -10.29 -8.95 17.17
C LYS A 184 -11.39 -8.39 16.25
N GLU A 185 -11.19 -7.21 15.68
CA GLU A 185 -12.19 -6.55 14.82
C GLU A 185 -12.26 -7.14 13.41
N VAL A 186 -11.20 -7.83 12.96
CA VAL A 186 -11.14 -8.48 11.64
C VAL A 186 -11.27 -10.00 11.76
N ASN A 187 -10.64 -10.57 12.78
CA ASN A 187 -10.78 -11.94 13.24
C ASN A 187 -10.47 -13.02 12.18
N ALA A 188 -9.50 -12.78 11.31
CA ALA A 188 -9.08 -13.73 10.28
C ALA A 188 -7.99 -14.70 10.78
N THR A 189 -7.95 -15.91 10.22
CA THR A 189 -6.84 -16.86 10.40
C THR A 189 -5.81 -16.63 9.31
N VAL A 190 -4.61 -16.18 9.67
CA VAL A 190 -3.63 -15.71 8.67
C VAL A 190 -2.40 -16.63 8.59
N THR A 191 -2.06 -17.04 7.37
CA THR A 191 -0.76 -17.67 7.05
C THR A 191 0.12 -16.69 6.28
N LEU A 192 1.24 -16.28 6.88
CA LEU A 192 2.25 -15.44 6.23
C LEU A 192 3.24 -16.31 5.44
N CYS A 193 3.12 -16.31 4.11
CA CYS A 193 4.01 -17.02 3.21
C CYS A 193 5.15 -16.12 2.71
N HIS A 194 6.32 -16.72 2.49
CA HIS A 194 7.51 -16.01 2.05
C HIS A 194 8.48 -16.95 1.31
N THR A 195 9.64 -16.44 0.90
CA THR A 195 10.64 -17.21 0.12
C THR A 195 11.12 -18.50 0.78
N GLY A 196 11.06 -18.62 2.11
CA GLY A 196 11.37 -19.85 2.86
C GLY A 196 10.18 -20.79 3.11
N THR A 197 8.98 -20.48 2.62
CA THR A 197 7.79 -21.33 2.83
C THR A 197 7.88 -22.56 1.94
N ARG A 198 7.75 -23.75 2.55
CA ARG A 198 7.65 -25.01 1.81
C ARG A 198 6.23 -25.15 1.26
N ASP A 199 6.12 -25.56 0.01
CA ASP A 199 4.86 -25.71 -0.72
C ASP A 199 3.87 -24.54 -0.53
N VAL A 200 4.29 -23.34 -0.93
CA VAL A 200 3.42 -22.14 -0.91
C VAL A 200 2.11 -22.34 -1.69
N ARG A 201 2.09 -23.28 -2.66
CA ARG A 201 0.90 -23.55 -3.46
C ARG A 201 -0.21 -24.23 -2.64
N ASP A 202 0.13 -25.12 -1.72
CA ASP A 202 -0.83 -25.71 -0.78
C ASP A 202 -1.54 -24.64 0.07
N HIS A 203 -0.79 -23.69 0.64
CA HIS A 203 -1.34 -22.60 1.44
C HIS A 203 -2.32 -21.73 0.65
N MET A 204 -2.03 -21.43 -0.61
CA MET A 204 -2.93 -20.65 -1.46
C MET A 204 -4.22 -21.42 -1.82
N ARG A 205 -4.14 -22.74 -2.01
CA ARG A 205 -5.32 -23.56 -2.36
C ARG A 205 -6.31 -23.73 -1.21
N ARG A 206 -5.88 -23.57 0.03
CA ARG A 206 -6.74 -23.63 1.21
C ARG A 206 -7.42 -22.30 1.53
N ALA A 207 -6.74 -21.20 1.22
CA ALA A 207 -7.17 -19.85 1.58
C ALA A 207 -8.49 -19.42 0.93
N ASP A 208 -9.35 -18.79 1.73
CA ASP A 208 -10.52 -18.06 1.25
C ASP A 208 -10.13 -16.71 0.65
N VAL A 209 -9.04 -16.11 1.14
CA VAL A 209 -8.52 -14.82 0.67
C VAL A 209 -7.02 -14.92 0.43
N ILE A 210 -6.56 -14.46 -0.74
CA ILE A 210 -5.13 -14.34 -1.05
C ILE A 210 -4.76 -12.87 -1.14
N VAL A 211 -3.82 -12.42 -0.32
CA VAL A 211 -3.19 -11.11 -0.43
C VAL A 211 -1.80 -11.27 -1.05
N ALA A 212 -1.64 -10.90 -2.31
CA ALA A 212 -0.39 -10.99 -3.04
C ALA A 212 0.41 -9.67 -2.96
N ALA A 213 1.58 -9.72 -2.29
CA ALA A 213 2.45 -8.56 -2.04
C ALA A 213 3.95 -8.94 -2.14
N MET A 214 4.29 -9.77 -3.13
CA MET A 214 5.65 -10.24 -3.41
C MET A 214 6.40 -9.35 -4.40
N GLY A 215 5.70 -8.68 -5.32
CA GLY A 215 6.32 -7.96 -6.43
C GLY A 215 6.90 -8.89 -7.48
N SER A 216 6.24 -10.02 -7.73
CA SER A 216 6.59 -11.04 -8.71
C SER A 216 5.44 -11.25 -9.70
N ALA A 217 5.60 -10.66 -10.89
CA ALA A 217 4.59 -10.63 -11.94
C ALA A 217 3.94 -11.99 -12.23
N ALA A 218 2.61 -12.07 -12.07
CA ALA A 218 1.77 -13.25 -12.34
C ALA A 218 2.30 -14.55 -11.72
N PHE A 219 2.84 -14.48 -10.51
CA PHE A 219 3.25 -15.64 -9.74
C PHE A 219 2.06 -16.55 -9.39
N VAL A 220 0.92 -15.98 -8.99
CA VAL A 220 -0.28 -16.74 -8.60
C VAL A 220 -1.04 -17.17 -9.85
N LYS A 221 -1.24 -18.48 -10.04
CA LYS A 221 -1.90 -19.08 -11.22
C LYS A 221 -3.28 -19.67 -10.88
N PRO A 222 -4.14 -19.94 -11.87
CA PRO A 222 -5.48 -20.46 -11.63
C PRO A 222 -5.53 -21.82 -10.90
N ASN A 223 -4.49 -22.63 -10.98
CA ASN A 223 -4.40 -23.92 -10.28
C ASN A 223 -3.89 -23.80 -8.84
N ASP A 224 -3.57 -22.59 -8.40
CA ASP A 224 -3.03 -22.32 -7.07
C ASP A 224 -4.09 -21.78 -6.11
N ILE A 225 -5.26 -21.42 -6.60
CA ILE A 225 -6.31 -20.75 -5.82
C ILE A 225 -7.50 -21.68 -5.61
N LYS A 226 -8.16 -21.51 -4.47
CA LYS A 226 -9.46 -22.12 -4.17
C LYS A 226 -10.53 -21.55 -5.09
N GLU A 227 -11.48 -22.38 -5.51
CA GLU A 227 -12.68 -21.89 -6.20
C GLU A 227 -13.47 -20.96 -5.27
N GLY A 228 -13.87 -19.79 -5.77
CA GLY A 228 -14.55 -18.76 -4.98
C GLY A 228 -13.63 -17.95 -4.06
N ALA A 229 -12.30 -18.04 -4.18
CA ALA A 229 -11.37 -17.22 -3.39
C ALA A 229 -11.50 -15.72 -3.72
N VAL A 230 -11.21 -14.86 -2.73
CA VAL A 230 -11.04 -13.42 -2.90
C VAL A 230 -9.56 -13.12 -3.16
N LEU A 231 -9.28 -12.36 -4.21
CA LEU A 231 -7.92 -12.09 -4.68
C LEU A 231 -7.55 -10.61 -4.52
N VAL A 232 -6.60 -10.31 -3.64
CA VAL A 232 -6.08 -8.96 -3.42
C VAL A 232 -4.66 -8.87 -3.96
N ASP A 233 -4.50 -8.18 -5.08
CA ASP A 233 -3.22 -7.97 -5.77
C ASP A 233 -2.65 -6.59 -5.45
N VAL A 234 -1.68 -6.56 -4.53
CA VAL A 234 -0.96 -5.34 -4.13
C VAL A 234 0.45 -5.31 -4.72
N GLY A 235 0.88 -6.40 -5.35
CA GLY A 235 2.18 -6.53 -5.99
C GLY A 235 2.32 -5.59 -7.17
N VAL A 236 3.50 -5.04 -7.39
CA VAL A 236 3.73 -4.19 -8.56
C VAL A 236 5.05 -4.61 -9.15
N SER A 237 5.02 -5.05 -10.41
CA SER A 237 6.20 -5.37 -11.20
C SER A 237 6.19 -4.57 -12.50
N ARG A 238 7.36 -4.09 -12.94
CA ARG A 238 7.54 -3.55 -14.30
C ARG A 238 8.03 -4.66 -15.20
N VAL A 239 7.26 -4.96 -16.24
CA VAL A 239 7.59 -5.95 -17.26
C VAL A 239 7.68 -5.25 -18.61
N PHE A 240 8.71 -5.57 -19.38
CA PHE A 240 8.81 -5.07 -20.75
C PHE A 240 7.78 -5.81 -21.60
N ASP A 241 6.92 -5.05 -22.28
CA ASP A 241 5.97 -5.59 -23.24
C ASP A 241 6.59 -5.42 -24.63
N GLU A 242 7.01 -6.53 -25.22
CA GLU A 242 7.67 -6.56 -26.53
C GLU A 242 6.73 -6.11 -27.65
N GLU A 243 5.44 -6.45 -27.57
CA GLU A 243 4.44 -6.07 -28.58
C GLU A 243 4.16 -4.56 -28.55
N ALA A 244 4.09 -3.99 -27.34
CA ALA A 244 3.83 -2.57 -27.15
C ALA A 244 5.11 -1.72 -27.13
N GLY A 245 6.30 -2.33 -27.21
CA GLY A 245 7.60 -1.68 -27.13
C GLY A 245 7.81 -0.84 -25.87
N ARG A 246 7.08 -1.12 -24.77
CA ARG A 246 7.07 -0.28 -23.56
C ARG A 246 7.00 -1.09 -22.28
N TYR A 247 7.53 -0.55 -21.19
CA TYR A 247 7.33 -1.14 -19.87
C TYR A 247 5.88 -0.97 -19.40
N ARG A 248 5.24 -2.07 -19.01
CA ARG A 248 3.92 -2.11 -18.39
C ARG A 248 4.00 -2.54 -16.93
N VAL A 249 2.98 -2.15 -16.16
CA VAL A 249 2.83 -2.60 -14.78
C VAL A 249 2.01 -3.89 -14.78
N ARG A 250 2.49 -4.90 -14.07
CA ARG A 250 1.81 -6.17 -13.88
C ARG A 250 1.79 -6.53 -12.41
N GLY A 251 0.65 -7.02 -11.95
CA GLY A 251 0.47 -7.51 -10.59
C GLY A 251 1.02 -8.91 -10.37
N ASP A 252 0.92 -9.37 -9.13
CA ASP A 252 1.39 -10.69 -8.72
C ASP A 252 0.42 -11.81 -9.12
N ILE A 253 -0.83 -11.48 -9.42
CA ILE A 253 -1.89 -12.43 -9.74
C ILE A 253 -2.12 -12.48 -11.25
N ASP A 254 -2.15 -13.68 -11.82
CA ASP A 254 -2.51 -13.87 -13.22
C ASP A 254 -4.00 -13.55 -13.44
N LYS A 255 -4.33 -12.79 -14.50
CA LYS A 255 -5.73 -12.40 -14.78
C LYS A 255 -6.63 -13.61 -15.04
N ALA A 256 -6.08 -14.72 -15.51
CA ALA A 256 -6.81 -15.98 -15.66
C ALA A 256 -7.39 -16.50 -14.34
N CYS A 257 -6.87 -16.06 -13.19
CA CYS A 257 -7.43 -16.40 -11.88
C CYS A 257 -8.81 -15.78 -11.64
N TYR A 258 -9.16 -14.70 -12.33
CA TYR A 258 -10.42 -13.98 -12.10
C TYR A 258 -11.65 -14.81 -12.47
N GLU A 259 -11.51 -15.82 -13.34
CA GLU A 259 -12.62 -16.70 -13.70
C GLU A 259 -13.05 -17.62 -12.55
N LYS A 260 -12.12 -17.96 -11.65
CA LYS A 260 -12.37 -18.82 -10.47
C LYS A 260 -12.63 -18.04 -9.18
N ALA A 261 -12.36 -16.74 -9.18
CA ALA A 261 -12.47 -15.91 -7.99
C ALA A 261 -13.93 -15.55 -7.69
N SER A 262 -14.26 -15.33 -6.42
CA SER A 262 -15.52 -14.66 -6.07
C SER A 262 -15.41 -13.14 -6.20
N ALA A 263 -14.25 -12.59 -5.83
CA ALA A 263 -13.93 -11.18 -5.98
C ALA A 263 -12.43 -10.95 -6.22
N TYR A 264 -12.06 -9.85 -6.88
CA TYR A 264 -10.65 -9.55 -7.15
C TYR A 264 -10.37 -8.04 -7.22
N THR A 265 -9.16 -7.63 -6.83
CA THR A 265 -8.66 -6.28 -7.10
C THR A 265 -7.91 -6.24 -8.45
N PRO A 266 -8.27 -5.36 -9.39
CA PRO A 266 -7.55 -5.23 -10.65
C PRO A 266 -6.16 -4.61 -10.44
N ASN A 267 -5.18 -5.07 -11.21
CA ASN A 267 -3.82 -4.52 -11.16
C ASN A 267 -3.22 -4.31 -12.57
N PRO A 268 -2.90 -3.07 -12.96
CA PRO A 268 -3.05 -1.81 -12.20
C PRO A 268 -4.51 -1.37 -12.01
N GLY A 269 -4.80 -0.82 -10.82
CA GLY A 269 -6.12 -0.31 -10.45
C GLY A 269 -6.34 1.19 -10.73
N GLY A 270 -5.38 1.93 -11.31
CA GLY A 270 -5.47 3.36 -11.67
C GLY A 270 -5.65 3.59 -13.19
N SER A 271 -6.06 4.79 -13.62
CA SER A 271 -6.41 5.21 -15.01
C SER A 271 -5.26 5.14 -16.03
N GLY A 272 -4.54 4.02 -16.07
CA GLY A 272 -3.73 3.59 -17.21
C GLY A 272 -4.59 2.71 -18.11
N THR A 273 -4.70 3.10 -19.36
CA THR A 273 -5.45 2.46 -20.45
C THR A 273 -4.90 1.09 -20.83
N ASP A 274 -4.96 0.10 -19.94
CA ASP A 274 -4.55 -1.28 -20.24
C ASP A 274 -5.58 -2.31 -19.71
N ASP A 275 -6.86 -2.06 -19.99
CA ASP A 275 -7.89 -3.10 -19.99
C ASP A 275 -8.16 -3.50 -21.46
N PRO A 276 -7.41 -4.46 -22.04
CA PRO A 276 -7.66 -4.93 -23.38
C PRO A 276 -8.78 -5.98 -23.32
N GLY A 277 -9.99 -5.53 -22.96
CA GLY A 277 -11.17 -6.29 -23.33
C GLY A 277 -11.26 -6.28 -24.86
N HIS A 278 -11.13 -7.47 -25.46
CA HIS A 278 -11.45 -7.76 -26.87
C HIS A 278 -10.35 -7.56 -27.92
N VAL A 279 -9.45 -8.55 -28.10
CA VAL A 279 -8.90 -8.89 -29.43
C VAL A 279 -8.81 -10.41 -29.56
N ALA A 280 -9.50 -10.94 -30.56
CA ALA A 280 -9.55 -12.36 -30.92
C ALA A 280 -8.28 -12.81 -31.68
N GLY A 281 -7.75 -13.97 -31.30
CA GLY A 281 -7.13 -14.98 -32.18
C GLY A 281 -5.78 -14.66 -32.88
N LYS A 282 -4.73 -15.40 -32.52
CA LYS A 282 -4.07 -16.44 -33.37
C LYS A 282 -2.81 -17.01 -32.68
N ARG A 283 -2.51 -18.26 -33.05
CA ARG A 283 -1.44 -19.14 -32.54
C ARG A 283 -0.03 -18.73 -33.01
N GLY A 284 1.01 -19.10 -32.26
CA GLY A 284 2.41 -19.16 -32.72
C GLY A 284 3.35 -19.69 -31.61
N ARG A 285 4.35 -20.51 -31.97
CA ARG A 285 5.13 -21.42 -31.11
C ARG A 285 6.52 -20.90 -30.68
N ASP A 286 7.02 -21.57 -29.61
CA ASP A 286 8.40 -21.95 -29.26
C ASP A 286 9.51 -20.90 -29.02
N GLY A 287 10.18 -21.01 -27.87
CA GLY A 287 11.52 -20.44 -27.64
C GLY A 287 11.98 -20.36 -26.19
N ARG A 288 12.83 -21.30 -25.78
CA ARG A 288 13.47 -21.55 -24.45
C ARG A 288 13.86 -20.33 -23.57
N ALA A 289 13.69 -20.49 -22.25
CA ALA A 289 14.17 -19.57 -21.21
C ALA A 289 15.65 -19.82 -20.81
N PRO A 290 16.46 -18.77 -20.52
CA PRO A 290 17.83 -18.89 -20.01
C PRO A 290 17.89 -18.98 -18.46
N PRO A 291 19.04 -19.41 -17.88
CA PRO A 291 19.09 -20.00 -16.54
C PRO A 291 19.11 -19.01 -15.37
N LEU A 292 18.57 -19.49 -14.25
CA LEU A 292 18.50 -18.87 -12.92
C LEU A 292 19.88 -18.84 -12.23
N SER A 293 20.68 -17.80 -12.45
CA SER A 293 21.68 -17.38 -11.47
C SER A 293 22.04 -15.91 -11.69
N ARG A 294 22.19 -15.15 -10.59
CA ARG A 294 22.41 -13.69 -10.49
C ARG A 294 21.15 -12.81 -10.45
N ARG A 295 20.42 -12.86 -9.33
CA ARG A 295 19.61 -11.72 -8.85
C ARG A 295 19.61 -11.64 -7.32
N THR A 296 20.67 -11.07 -6.78
CA THR A 296 20.72 -10.56 -5.40
C THR A 296 21.09 -9.08 -5.47
N ASP A 297 20.15 -8.24 -5.93
CA ASP A 297 20.16 -6.78 -5.69
C ASP A 297 18.96 -6.05 -6.33
N TYR A 298 17.70 -6.40 -6.03
CA TYR A 298 16.56 -5.72 -6.69
C TYR A 298 15.24 -5.69 -5.91
N PHE A 299 15.26 -5.68 -4.57
CA PHE A 299 14.03 -5.74 -3.75
C PHE A 299 13.46 -4.36 -3.29
N GLY A 300 14.11 -3.22 -3.57
CA GLY A 300 13.70 -1.91 -3.02
C GLY A 300 12.91 -0.95 -3.92
N ARG A 301 12.67 -1.25 -5.22
CA ARG A 301 12.25 -0.20 -6.18
C ARG A 301 10.82 -0.24 -6.72
N VAL A 302 9.99 -1.22 -6.39
CA VAL A 302 8.87 -1.57 -7.30
C VAL A 302 7.45 -1.30 -6.78
N ALA A 303 7.23 -1.02 -5.49
CA ALA A 303 5.87 -0.94 -4.90
C ALA A 303 5.19 0.45 -4.94
N ARG A 304 5.23 1.21 -6.05
CA ARG A 304 4.92 2.68 -6.02
C ARG A 304 3.70 3.21 -6.78
N LYS A 305 2.87 2.37 -7.41
CA LYS A 305 1.74 2.87 -8.25
C LYS A 305 0.33 2.73 -7.66
N SER A 306 0.15 1.92 -6.62
CA SER A 306 -1.18 1.67 -6.01
C SER A 306 -1.38 2.33 -4.64
N ARG A 307 -0.36 2.99 -4.07
CA ARG A 307 -0.38 3.46 -2.66
C ARG A 307 -1.10 4.80 -2.39
N SER A 308 -1.49 5.57 -3.42
CA SER A 308 -2.09 6.92 -3.20
C SER A 308 -3.43 6.80 -2.47
N PHE A 309 -4.21 5.80 -2.88
CA PHE A 309 -5.48 5.42 -2.26
C PHE A 309 -5.32 5.05 -0.78
N LEU A 310 -4.31 4.26 -0.43
CA LEU A 310 -4.15 3.66 0.90
C LEU A 310 -3.59 4.64 1.94
N CYS A 311 -2.81 5.63 1.50
CA CYS A 311 -2.33 6.73 2.33
C CYS A 311 -3.49 7.59 2.89
N MET A 312 -4.53 7.85 2.09
CA MET A 312 -5.71 8.61 2.52
C MET A 312 -6.54 7.86 3.55
N VAL A 313 -6.67 6.53 3.43
CA VAL A 313 -7.34 5.70 4.44
C VAL A 313 -6.64 5.81 5.80
N SER A 314 -5.32 5.97 5.85
CA SER A 314 -4.58 6.19 7.10
C SER A 314 -4.99 7.49 7.81
N CYS A 315 -5.24 8.58 7.07
CA CYS A 315 -5.71 9.85 7.62
C CYS A 315 -7.09 9.76 8.28
N ARG A 316 -7.91 8.76 7.95
CA ARG A 316 -9.30 8.59 8.44
C ARG A 316 -9.42 8.50 9.98
N LEU A 317 -8.36 8.14 10.71
CA LEU A 317 -8.35 8.05 12.19
C LEU A 317 -7.61 9.19 12.90
N LYS A 318 -6.52 9.75 12.34
CA LYS A 318 -5.80 10.88 12.96
C LYS A 318 -6.65 12.15 13.04
N LEU A 319 -7.45 12.42 12.01
CA LEU A 319 -8.43 13.51 12.03
C LEU A 319 -9.57 13.27 13.04
N CYS A 320 -9.82 12.00 13.41
CA CYS A 320 -10.82 11.64 14.44
C CYS A 320 -10.27 11.82 15.86
N VAL A 321 -9.02 11.41 16.11
CA VAL A 321 -8.38 11.49 17.45
C VAL A 321 -8.03 12.94 17.84
N CYS A 322 -7.76 13.82 16.87
CA CYS A 322 -7.67 15.26 17.15
C CYS A 322 -9.03 15.87 17.51
N CYS A 323 -10.15 15.27 17.08
CA CYS A 323 -11.49 15.81 17.29
C CYS A 323 -12.16 15.29 18.58
N THR A 324 -11.60 14.27 19.24
CA THR A 324 -12.14 13.70 20.50
C THR A 324 -11.42 14.18 21.76
N ARG A 325 -10.44 15.09 21.67
CA ARG A 325 -9.78 15.72 22.83
C ARG A 325 -10.11 17.21 23.01
N THR A 326 -11.22 17.68 22.43
CA THR A 326 -11.68 19.07 22.61
C THR A 326 -13.21 19.18 22.70
N ILE A 327 -13.82 18.24 23.41
CA ILE A 327 -15.15 18.36 24.04
C ILE A 327 -14.99 17.86 25.47
#